data_AF-A0A8S0FIN5-F1
#
_entry.id   AF-A0A8S0FIN5-F1
#
_cell.length_a   1.000
_cell.length_b   1.000
_cell.length_c   1.000
_cell.angle_alpha   90.00
_cell.angle_beta   90.00
_cell.angle_gamma   90.00
#
_symmetry.space_group_name_H-M   'P 1'
#
loop_
_entity.id
_entity.type
_entity.pdbx_description
1 polymer ?
#
loop_
_entity_poly.entity_id
_entity_poly.type
_entity_poly.pdbx_seq_one_letter_code
_entity_poly.pdbx_strand_id
1 'polypeptide(L)'
;MFSLLVARPMVATAKTPTVYSTTISSRWSSYLKPSPDNIQELYLGSLKELGMDPTIHDIRFVEDNWENPTLGAWGLGWEVWLNGMEVTQFTYFQQVGGLECKPVTGEITYGLERLAMYIQGVDSVYDLVWSDGPLGKTTYGDVFHQNEVEQSTYNFEYADVDFLFTCFEQYEKEAQQLLALENPLPLPAYERILKAAKHSFNLLDARKAISVTERQRYILRIRTLTKAVAEAYYASREALGFPMCNKDK
;
A
#
# COMPACT_ATOMS: atom_id res chain seq x y z
N MET A 1 1.08 -14.70 -4.33
CA MET A 1 1.17 -14.11 -2.99
C MET A 1 2.15 -12.94 -3.09
N PHE A 2 1.67 -11.76 -3.48
CA PHE A 2 2.50 -10.56 -3.55
C PHE A 2 2.09 -9.68 -2.38
N SER A 3 2.96 -9.56 -1.38
CA SER A 3 2.84 -8.56 -0.34
C SER A 3 3.26 -7.22 -0.95
N LEU A 4 2.30 -6.39 -1.31
CA LEU A 4 2.58 -5.03 -1.78
C LEU A 4 2.73 -4.14 -0.55
N LEU A 5 3.97 -3.86 -0.15
CA LEU A 5 4.26 -2.84 0.86
C LEU A 5 3.91 -1.46 0.27
N VAL A 6 2.64 -1.05 0.36
CA VAL A 6 2.19 0.28 -0.06
C VAL A 6 2.44 1.23 1.10
N ALA A 7 3.63 1.84 1.12
CA ALA A 7 3.83 3.07 1.84
C ALA A 7 2.98 4.15 1.16
N ARG A 8 1.83 4.50 1.76
CA ARG A 8 1.12 5.74 1.43
C ARG A 8 1.99 6.85 2.04
N PRO A 9 2.47 7.86 1.27
CA PRO A 9 2.93 9.09 1.90
C PRO A 9 1.69 9.73 2.50
N MET A 10 1.47 9.53 3.80
CA MET A 10 0.48 10.31 4.53
C MET A 10 1.03 11.73 4.58
N VAL A 11 0.45 12.61 3.77
CA VAL A 11 0.58 14.05 3.97
C VAL A 11 0.06 14.32 5.38
N ALA A 12 0.93 14.78 6.27
CA ALA A 12 0.55 15.23 7.59
C ALA A 12 -0.42 16.42 7.44
N THR A 13 -1.72 16.16 7.35
CA THR A 13 -2.73 17.20 7.52
C THR A 13 -2.86 17.45 9.02
N ALA A 14 -2.25 18.55 9.46
CA ALA A 14 -2.31 19.06 10.82
C ALA A 14 -3.74 19.46 11.20
N LYS A 15 -4.61 18.50 11.53
CA LYS A 15 -5.93 18.74 12.13
C LYS A 15 -6.38 17.63 13.08
N THR A 16 -5.51 17.17 13.98
CA THR A 16 -5.87 16.58 15.30
C THR A 16 -4.58 16.28 16.08
N PRO A 17 -4.54 16.39 17.43
CA PRO A 17 -3.29 16.30 18.20
C PRO A 17 -2.72 14.89 18.36
N THR A 18 -3.38 13.86 17.82
CA THR A 18 -3.01 12.45 18.01
C THR A 18 -2.76 11.80 16.65
N VAL A 19 -1.64 12.16 16.00
CA VAL A 19 -1.20 11.51 14.77
C VAL A 19 -0.17 10.46 15.13
N TYR A 20 -0.60 9.19 15.20
CA TYR A 20 0.29 8.03 15.27
C TYR A 20 0.86 7.76 13.86
N SER A 21 1.88 8.51 13.46
CA SER A 21 2.58 8.28 12.20
C SER A 21 3.89 7.53 12.43
N THR A 22 4.00 6.34 11.85
CA THR A 22 5.30 5.69 11.60
C THR A 22 5.56 5.69 10.10
N THR A 23 6.81 5.91 9.72
CA THR A 23 7.30 5.85 8.34
C THR A 23 7.19 4.42 7.81
N ILE A 24 7.39 3.43 8.67
CA ILE A 24 7.24 2.01 8.37
C ILE A 24 6.14 1.41 9.26
N SER A 25 5.16 0.77 8.64
CA SER A 25 4.07 0.06 9.30
C SER A 25 3.71 -1.23 8.56
N SER A 26 3.18 -2.18 9.31
CA SER A 26 2.81 -3.51 8.84
C SER A 26 1.34 -3.51 8.43
N ARG A 27 1.10 -3.95 7.19
CA ARG A 27 -0.26 -4.10 6.67
C ARG A 27 -0.49 -5.56 6.31
N TRP A 28 -1.68 -6.05 6.66
CA TRP A 28 -2.17 -7.31 6.14
C TRP A 28 -3.17 -7.01 5.03
N SER A 29 -2.90 -7.46 3.81
CA SER A 29 -3.79 -7.26 2.67
C SER A 29 -4.32 -8.60 2.16
N SER A 30 -5.65 -8.71 2.07
CA SER A 30 -6.34 -9.85 1.47
C SER A 30 -6.97 -9.43 0.15
N TYR A 31 -6.75 -10.20 -0.92
CA TYR A 31 -7.31 -9.96 -2.24
C TYR A 31 -8.29 -11.08 -2.59
N LEU A 32 -9.53 -10.70 -2.93
CA LEU A 32 -10.61 -11.60 -3.27
C LEU A 32 -11.10 -11.28 -4.68
N LYS A 33 -10.92 -12.23 -5.61
CA LYS A 33 -11.34 -12.11 -7.00
C LYS A 33 -12.02 -13.41 -7.46
N PRO A 34 -13.33 -13.42 -7.75
CA PRO A 34 -14.29 -12.30 -7.59
C PRO A 34 -14.48 -11.92 -6.11
N SER A 35 -14.91 -10.68 -5.87
CA SER A 35 -15.31 -10.25 -4.53
C SER A 35 -16.58 -11.01 -4.10
N PRO A 36 -16.60 -11.66 -2.93
CA PRO A 36 -17.79 -12.35 -2.43
C PRO A 36 -18.83 -11.35 -1.91
N ASP A 37 -20.11 -11.66 -2.10
CA ASP A 37 -21.22 -10.79 -1.67
C ASP A 37 -21.24 -10.55 -0.15
N ASN A 38 -20.72 -11.49 0.64
CA ASN A 38 -20.70 -11.46 2.10
C ASN A 38 -19.34 -11.02 2.68
N ILE A 39 -18.52 -10.30 1.93
CA ILE A 39 -17.18 -9.87 2.37
C ILE A 39 -17.18 -9.06 3.67
N GLN A 40 -18.22 -8.26 3.94
CA GLN A 40 -18.36 -7.54 5.21
C GLN A 40 -18.59 -8.50 6.39
N GLU A 41 -19.41 -9.54 6.21
CA GLU A 41 -19.65 -10.55 7.25
C GLU A 41 -18.38 -11.35 7.54
N LEU A 42 -17.63 -11.73 6.51
CA LEU A 42 -16.35 -12.42 6.66
C LEU A 42 -15.33 -11.57 7.46
N TYR A 43 -15.31 -10.27 7.19
CA TYR A 43 -14.47 -9.33 7.94
C TYR A 43 -14.89 -9.18 9.40
N LEU A 44 -16.19 -8.98 9.67
CA LEU A 44 -16.69 -8.92 11.04
C LEU A 44 -16.44 -10.23 11.80
N GLY A 45 -16.55 -11.37 11.12
CA GLY A 45 -16.14 -12.68 11.64
C GLY A 45 -14.65 -12.70 12.01
N SER A 46 -13.77 -12.18 11.14
CA SER A 46 -12.34 -12.09 11.44
C SER A 46 -12.02 -11.21 12.65
N LEU A 47 -12.73 -10.08 12.82
CA LEU A 47 -12.58 -9.22 14.00
C LEU A 47 -13.06 -9.92 15.27
N LYS A 48 -14.17 -10.66 15.19
CA LYS A 48 -14.70 -11.42 16.32
C LYS A 48 -13.73 -12.50 16.82
N GLU A 49 -13.07 -13.20 15.90
CA GLU A 49 -12.03 -14.18 16.23
C GLU A 49 -10.79 -13.52 16.88
N LEU A 50 -10.52 -12.26 16.55
CA LEU A 50 -9.47 -11.45 17.20
C LEU A 50 -9.91 -10.88 18.57
N GLY A 51 -11.11 -11.22 19.05
CA GLY A 51 -11.65 -10.75 20.33
C GLY A 51 -12.33 -9.38 20.27
N MET A 52 -12.53 -8.82 19.06
CA MET A 52 -13.25 -7.56 18.87
C MET A 52 -14.72 -7.84 18.57
N ASP A 53 -15.56 -7.79 19.60
CA ASP A 53 -17.00 -8.01 19.43
C ASP A 53 -17.71 -6.75 18.90
N PRO A 54 -18.39 -6.80 17.74
CA PRO A 54 -19.14 -5.67 17.18
C PRO A 54 -20.31 -5.20 18.06
N THR A 55 -20.74 -5.98 19.06
CA THR A 55 -21.76 -5.58 20.03
C THR A 55 -21.21 -4.72 21.18
N ILE A 56 -19.91 -4.80 21.42
CA ILE A 56 -19.20 -4.06 22.46
C ILE A 56 -18.47 -2.86 21.85
N HIS A 57 -17.95 -3.01 20.64
CA HIS A 57 -17.16 -2.00 19.94
C HIS A 57 -17.98 -1.31 18.86
N ASP A 58 -17.87 0.02 18.79
CA ASP A 58 -18.50 0.83 17.76
C ASP A 58 -17.72 0.69 16.45
N ILE A 59 -18.22 -0.16 15.56
CA ILE A 59 -17.67 -0.40 14.22
C ILE A 59 -18.49 0.36 13.20
N ARG A 60 -17.85 1.28 12.48
CA ARG A 60 -18.49 2.09 11.45
C ARG A 60 -17.79 1.92 10.12
N PHE A 61 -18.59 1.73 9.08
CA PHE A 61 -18.16 1.77 7.69
C PHE A 61 -18.43 3.17 7.16
N VAL A 62 -17.37 3.93 6.92
CA VAL A 62 -17.44 5.28 6.37
C VAL A 62 -17.04 5.20 4.91
N GLU A 63 -17.89 5.69 4.01
CA GLU A 63 -17.57 5.69 2.57
C GLU A 63 -16.31 6.53 2.30
N ASP A 64 -15.31 5.90 1.70
CA ASP A 64 -14.10 6.56 1.21
C ASP A 64 -13.63 5.88 -0.07
N ASN A 65 -13.56 6.67 -1.15
CA ASN A 65 -13.13 6.17 -2.44
C ASN A 65 -11.61 6.22 -2.52
N TRP A 66 -11.01 5.10 -2.93
CA TRP A 66 -9.57 5.00 -3.03
C TRP A 66 -9.10 5.32 -4.44
N GLU A 67 -8.10 6.18 -4.55
CA GLU A 67 -7.38 6.44 -5.80
C GLU A 67 -5.88 6.42 -5.55
N ASN A 68 -5.15 5.78 -6.48
CA ASN A 68 -3.71 5.93 -6.61
C ASN A 68 -3.37 6.41 -8.03
N PRO A 69 -3.09 7.73 -8.19
CA PRO A 69 -2.74 8.32 -9.47
C PRO A 69 -1.52 7.71 -10.14
N THR A 70 -0.52 7.26 -9.37
CA THR A 70 0.73 6.69 -9.92
C THR A 70 0.49 5.31 -10.53
N LEU A 71 -0.39 4.51 -9.93
CA LEU A 71 -0.74 3.20 -10.45
C LEU A 71 -1.89 3.24 -11.47
N GLY A 72 -2.50 4.41 -11.68
CA GLY A 72 -3.71 4.54 -12.49
C GLY A 72 -4.82 3.61 -12.00
N ALA A 73 -4.91 3.44 -10.69
CA ALA A 73 -5.81 2.52 -10.04
C ALA A 73 -6.81 3.30 -9.18
N TRP A 74 -8.08 2.89 -9.22
CA TRP A 74 -9.11 3.45 -8.37
C TRP A 74 -10.18 2.40 -8.05
N GLY A 75 -10.84 2.61 -6.92
CA GLY A 75 -11.88 1.73 -6.42
C GLY A 75 -12.84 2.46 -5.50
N LEU A 76 -14.05 1.90 -5.40
CA LEU A 76 -15.02 2.29 -4.40
C LEU A 76 -14.69 1.57 -3.09
N GLY A 77 -14.97 2.17 -1.94
CA GLY A 77 -14.48 1.59 -0.70
C GLY A 77 -15.13 2.14 0.55
N TRP A 78 -14.69 1.56 1.67
CA TRP A 78 -15.03 2.02 3.00
C TRP A 78 -13.78 2.06 3.86
N GLU A 79 -13.63 3.12 4.63
CA GLU A 79 -12.79 3.12 5.82
C GLU A 79 -13.58 2.51 6.98
N VAL A 80 -12.98 1.53 7.66
CA VAL A 80 -13.56 0.94 8.87
C VAL A 80 -12.95 1.61 10.08
N TRP A 81 -13.82 2.25 10.84
CA TRP A 81 -13.51 2.90 12.09
C TRP A 81 -13.96 2.03 13.24
N LEU A 82 -13.03 1.71 14.15
CA LEU A 82 -13.27 0.96 15.37
C LEU A 82 -13.01 1.89 16.56
N ASN A 83 -14.08 2.22 17.30
CA ASN A 83 -14.04 3.13 18.46
C ASN A 83 -13.33 4.47 18.19
N GLY A 84 -13.54 5.02 17.00
CA GLY A 84 -12.96 6.31 16.61
C GLY A 84 -11.53 6.25 16.05
N MET A 85 -10.99 5.05 15.78
CA MET A 85 -9.73 4.86 15.07
C MET A 85 -9.93 4.08 13.77
N GLU A 86 -9.38 4.56 12.66
CA GLU A 86 -9.38 3.83 11.38
C GLU A 86 -8.45 2.60 11.50
N VAL A 87 -9.01 1.39 11.34
CA VAL A 87 -8.27 0.12 11.51
C VAL A 87 -8.18 -0.71 10.24
N THR A 88 -9.05 -0.46 9.25
CA THR A 88 -9.08 -1.24 8.01
C THR A 88 -9.58 -0.40 6.85
N GLN A 89 -9.01 -0.61 5.67
CA GLN A 89 -9.51 -0.08 4.40
C GLN A 89 -10.11 -1.21 3.56
N PHE A 90 -11.33 -1.01 3.08
CA PHE A 90 -11.95 -1.79 2.00
C PHE A 90 -11.81 -1.04 0.68
N THR A 91 -11.41 -1.78 -0.37
CA THR A 91 -11.32 -1.24 -1.73
C THR A 91 -11.85 -2.26 -2.73
N TYR A 92 -12.81 -1.85 -3.56
CA TYR A 92 -13.32 -2.60 -4.70
C TYR A 92 -12.75 -1.99 -5.97
N PHE A 93 -11.67 -2.57 -6.47
CA PHE A 93 -10.96 -2.05 -7.62
C PHE A 93 -11.83 -2.08 -8.88
N GLN A 94 -12.12 -0.90 -9.40
CA GLN A 94 -12.80 -0.71 -10.68
C GLN A 94 -11.80 -0.67 -11.83
N GLN A 95 -10.63 -0.06 -11.58
CA GLN A 95 -9.56 0.07 -12.56
C GLN A 95 -8.20 -0.14 -11.89
N VAL A 96 -7.28 -0.82 -12.59
CA VAL A 96 -5.88 -0.99 -12.18
C VAL A 96 -4.99 -0.83 -13.41
N GLY A 97 -3.97 0.01 -13.34
CA GLY A 97 -3.07 0.24 -14.47
C GLY A 97 -3.77 0.81 -15.70
N GLY A 98 -4.88 1.53 -15.51
CA GLY A 98 -5.69 2.02 -16.62
C GLY A 98 -6.64 0.99 -17.26
N LEU A 99 -6.64 -0.26 -16.80
CA LEU A 99 -7.51 -1.34 -17.32
C LEU A 99 -8.70 -1.59 -16.40
N GLU A 100 -9.89 -1.80 -16.97
CA GLU A 100 -11.09 -2.15 -16.21
C GLU A 100 -10.97 -3.54 -15.57
N CYS A 101 -11.30 -3.63 -14.28
CA CYS A 101 -11.27 -4.88 -13.53
C CYS A 101 -12.60 -5.63 -13.69
N LYS A 102 -12.58 -6.74 -14.44
CA LYS A 102 -13.72 -7.66 -14.58
C LYS A 102 -13.27 -9.11 -14.27
N PRO A 103 -13.86 -9.80 -13.28
CA PRO A 103 -14.74 -9.27 -12.22
C PRO A 103 -14.00 -8.30 -11.27
N VAL A 104 -14.76 -7.49 -10.54
CA VAL A 104 -14.25 -6.55 -9.54
C VAL A 104 -13.45 -7.32 -8.47
N THR A 105 -12.30 -6.77 -8.10
CA THR A 105 -11.44 -7.35 -7.04
C THR A 105 -11.69 -6.59 -5.74
N GLY A 106 -12.08 -7.32 -4.70
CA GLY A 106 -12.15 -6.78 -3.35
C GLY A 106 -10.81 -6.90 -2.65
N GLU A 107 -10.35 -5.81 -2.03
CA GLU A 107 -9.18 -5.75 -1.17
C GLU A 107 -9.62 -5.32 0.23
N ILE A 108 -9.09 -6.03 1.22
CA ILE A 108 -9.20 -5.66 2.63
C ILE A 108 -7.79 -5.46 3.15
N THR A 109 -7.48 -4.26 3.63
CA THR A 109 -6.17 -3.90 4.17
C THR A 109 -6.29 -3.52 5.64
N TYR A 110 -5.75 -4.35 6.52
CA TYR A 110 -5.75 -4.16 7.98
C TYR A 110 -4.50 -3.40 8.42
N GLY A 111 -4.67 -2.40 9.28
CA GLY A 111 -3.58 -1.76 10.01
C GLY A 111 -3.24 -2.55 11.26
N LEU A 112 -2.19 -3.39 11.19
CA LEU A 112 -1.90 -4.35 12.25
C LEU A 112 -1.52 -3.67 13.57
N GLU A 113 -0.72 -2.61 13.52
CA GLU A 113 -0.30 -1.87 14.71
C GLU A 113 -1.50 -1.26 15.43
N ARG A 114 -2.43 -0.64 14.69
CA ARG A 114 -3.63 -0.02 15.27
C ARG A 114 -4.57 -1.07 15.90
N LEU A 115 -4.77 -2.19 15.21
CA LEU A 115 -5.56 -3.30 15.76
C LEU A 115 -4.91 -3.87 17.03
N ALA A 116 -3.60 -4.09 17.02
CA ALA A 116 -2.89 -4.63 18.16
C ALA A 116 -2.81 -3.64 19.34
N MET A 117 -2.68 -2.33 19.08
CA MET A 117 -2.82 -1.28 20.10
C MET A 117 -4.16 -1.39 20.81
N TYR A 118 -5.24 -1.60 20.04
CA TYR A 118 -6.57 -1.77 20.59
C TYR A 118 -6.71 -3.06 21.42
N ILE A 119 -6.22 -4.20 20.91
CA ILE A 119 -6.27 -5.49 21.61
C ILE A 119 -5.49 -5.44 22.92
N GLN A 120 -4.32 -4.80 22.93
CA GLN A 120 -3.45 -4.72 24.11
C GLN A 120 -3.79 -3.54 25.03
N GLY A 121 -4.67 -2.63 24.60
CA GLY A 121 -5.05 -1.44 25.37
C GLY A 121 -3.89 -0.46 25.59
N VAL A 122 -3.02 -0.30 24.60
CA VAL A 122 -1.86 0.62 24.67
C VAL A 122 -2.09 1.86 23.81
N ASP A 123 -1.71 3.01 24.35
CA ASP A 123 -1.89 4.31 23.69
C ASP A 123 -0.79 4.62 22.67
N SER A 124 0.32 3.88 22.66
CA SER A 124 1.46 4.11 21.76
C SER A 124 1.85 2.81 21.06
N VAL A 125 2.17 2.92 19.77
CA VAL A 125 2.69 1.78 18.98
C VAL A 125 3.99 1.23 19.56
N TYR A 126 4.82 2.08 20.19
CA TYR A 126 6.12 1.65 20.72
C TYR A 126 5.98 0.80 21.98
N ASP A 127 4.89 0.94 22.73
CA ASP A 127 4.64 0.18 23.97
C ASP A 127 4.00 -1.19 23.70
N LEU A 128 3.67 -1.47 22.44
CA LEU A 128 3.02 -2.69 21.99
C LEU A 128 3.96 -3.88 22.23
N VAL A 129 3.48 -4.92 22.91
CA VAL A 129 4.24 -6.14 23.15
C VAL A 129 4.30 -6.94 21.84
N TRP A 130 5.49 -6.99 21.24
CA TRP A 130 5.76 -7.72 20.01
C TRP A 130 5.84 -9.23 20.25
N SER A 131 6.52 -9.63 21.33
CA SER A 131 6.62 -11.02 21.75
C SER A 131 6.75 -11.13 23.26
N ASP A 132 6.08 -12.11 23.85
CA ASP A 132 6.23 -12.50 25.25
C ASP A 132 6.87 -13.89 25.28
N GLY A 133 8.15 -13.95 25.65
CA GLY A 133 8.95 -15.17 25.56
C GLY A 133 9.73 -15.48 26.84
N PRO A 134 10.50 -16.58 26.86
CA PRO A 134 11.28 -17.00 28.03
C PRO A 134 12.32 -15.97 28.51
N LEU A 135 12.70 -15.03 27.63
CA LEU A 135 13.67 -13.97 27.89
C LEU A 135 13.02 -12.65 28.33
N GLY A 136 11.69 -12.65 28.55
CA GLY A 136 10.91 -11.48 28.89
C GLY A 136 10.10 -10.93 27.71
N LYS A 137 9.44 -9.80 27.95
CA LYS A 137 8.64 -9.09 26.96
C LYS A 137 9.54 -8.24 26.09
N THR A 138 9.37 -8.34 24.79
CA THR A 138 9.97 -7.44 23.80
C THR A 138 8.89 -6.53 23.25
N THR A 139 9.12 -5.23 23.32
CA THR A 139 8.19 -4.22 22.79
C THR A 139 8.49 -3.91 21.33
N TYR A 140 7.53 -3.32 20.62
CA TYR A 140 7.71 -2.81 19.27
C TYR A 140 8.78 -1.71 19.25
N GLY A 141 8.86 -0.90 20.31
CA GLY A 141 9.90 0.11 20.50
C GLY A 141 11.30 -0.49 20.50
N ASP A 142 11.52 -1.59 21.21
CA ASP A 142 12.82 -2.27 21.28
C ASP A 142 13.32 -2.73 19.90
N VAL A 143 12.40 -3.06 18.98
CA VAL A 143 12.72 -3.61 17.66
C VAL A 143 12.81 -2.51 16.59
N PHE A 144 11.87 -1.57 16.59
CA PHE A 144 11.66 -0.67 15.45
C PHE A 144 11.94 0.81 15.73
N HIS A 145 12.06 1.23 17.00
CA HIS A 145 12.24 2.65 17.30
C HIS A 145 13.53 3.22 16.70
N GLN A 146 14.65 2.48 16.84
CA GLN A 146 15.92 2.89 16.23
C GLN A 146 15.81 3.02 14.72
N ASN A 147 15.20 2.03 14.06
CA ASN A 147 15.01 2.04 12.61
C ASN A 147 14.13 3.23 12.17
N GLU A 148 13.05 3.53 12.89
CA GLU A 148 12.17 4.66 12.58
C GLU A 148 12.90 6.01 12.67
N VAL A 149 13.73 6.20 13.71
CA VAL A 149 14.54 7.41 13.87
C VAL A 149 15.56 7.52 12.73
N GLU A 150 16.34 6.45 12.47
CA GLU A 150 17.37 6.46 11.44
C GLU A 150 16.80 6.66 10.02
N GLN A 151 15.69 5.99 9.70
CA GLN A 151 15.02 6.14 8.40
C GLN A 151 14.44 7.54 8.24
N SER A 152 13.82 8.10 9.29
CA SER A 152 13.30 9.47 9.25
C SER A 152 14.43 10.47 9.02
N THR A 153 15.52 10.37 9.78
CA THR A 153 16.69 11.22 9.63
C THR A 153 17.30 11.11 8.22
N TYR A 154 17.43 9.90 7.67
CA TYR A 154 17.89 9.72 6.29
C TYR A 154 16.93 10.38 5.28
N ASN A 155 15.64 10.08 5.37
CA ASN A 155 14.61 10.55 4.43
C ASN A 155 14.47 12.07 4.42
N PHE A 156 14.62 12.72 5.57
CA PHE A 156 14.41 14.16 5.69
C PHE A 156 15.69 14.98 5.61
N GLU A 157 16.87 14.45 5.93
CA GLU A 157 18.08 15.25 6.07
C GLU A 157 19.21 14.82 5.12
N TYR A 158 19.49 13.51 5.03
CA TYR A 158 20.72 13.01 4.41
C TYR A 158 20.56 12.39 3.02
N ALA A 159 19.35 12.12 2.55
CA ALA A 159 19.15 11.51 1.24
C ALA A 159 19.69 12.42 0.11
N ASP A 160 20.56 11.84 -0.73
CA ASP A 160 21.20 12.51 -1.87
C ASP A 160 20.19 12.72 -3.01
N VAL A 161 19.76 13.96 -3.17
CA VAL A 161 18.74 14.37 -4.13
C VAL A 161 19.19 14.17 -5.58
N ASP A 162 20.45 14.50 -5.91
CA ASP A 162 20.97 14.42 -7.28
C ASP A 162 21.09 12.96 -7.73
N PHE A 163 21.56 12.10 -6.82
CA PHE A 163 21.59 10.66 -7.05
C PHE A 163 20.17 10.08 -7.23
N LEU A 164 19.20 10.53 -6.43
CA LEU A 164 17.82 10.06 -6.54
C LEU A 164 17.14 10.46 -7.86
N PHE A 165 17.41 11.67 -8.36
CA PHE A 165 16.96 12.08 -9.70
C PHE A 165 17.56 11.18 -10.79
N THR A 166 18.88 10.95 -10.71
CA THR A 166 19.58 10.06 -11.65
C THR A 166 19.02 8.64 -11.62
N CYS A 167 18.75 8.10 -10.42
CA CYS A 167 18.13 6.79 -10.25
C CYS A 167 16.75 6.73 -10.90
N PHE A 168 15.92 7.76 -10.70
CA PHE A 168 14.58 7.80 -11.29
C PHE A 168 14.65 7.73 -12.82
N GLU A 169 15.50 8.55 -13.44
CA GLU A 169 15.68 8.57 -14.89
C GLU A 169 16.20 7.24 -15.43
N GLN A 170 17.17 6.63 -14.73
CA GLN A 170 17.73 5.35 -15.12
C GLN A 170 16.70 4.22 -15.02
N TYR A 171 15.89 4.17 -13.97
CA TYR A 171 14.84 3.17 -13.81
C TYR A 171 13.71 3.34 -14.84
N GLU A 172 13.31 4.58 -15.15
CA GLU A 172 12.35 4.85 -16.22
C GLU A 172 12.87 4.37 -17.57
N LYS A 173 14.13 4.72 -17.91
CA LYS A 173 14.76 4.30 -19.16
C LYS A 173 14.82 2.79 -19.28
N GLU A 174 15.25 2.09 -18.22
CA GLU A 174 15.32 0.62 -18.22
C GLU A 174 13.93 0.00 -18.38
N ALA A 175 12.90 0.51 -17.69
CA ALA A 175 11.53 0.05 -17.84
C ALA A 175 11.02 0.22 -19.29
N GLN A 176 11.29 1.37 -19.92
CA GLN A 176 10.92 1.61 -21.32
C GLN A 176 11.64 0.66 -22.28
N GLN A 177 12.95 0.43 -22.07
CA GLN A 177 13.73 -0.50 -22.89
C GLN A 177 13.20 -1.93 -22.80
N LEU A 178 12.85 -2.39 -21.60
CA LEU A 178 12.29 -3.73 -21.37
C LEU A 178 10.91 -3.92 -22.03
N LEU A 179 10.11 -2.85 -22.09
CA LEU A 179 8.81 -2.85 -22.77
C LEU A 179 8.93 -2.76 -24.29
N ALA A 180 10.00 -2.15 -24.80
CA ALA A 180 10.25 -1.98 -26.24
C ALA A 180 10.94 -3.19 -26.90
N LEU A 181 11.24 -4.24 -26.15
CA LEU A 181 11.76 -5.49 -26.71
C LEU A 181 10.73 -6.15 -27.63
N GLU A 182 11.21 -6.91 -28.63
CA GLU A 182 10.34 -7.70 -29.52
C GLU A 182 9.45 -8.68 -28.73
N ASN A 183 9.98 -9.23 -27.64
CA ASN A 183 9.24 -9.93 -26.60
C ASN A 183 9.28 -9.11 -25.30
N PRO A 184 8.24 -8.33 -24.99
CA PRO A 184 8.22 -7.46 -23.81
C PRO A 184 8.37 -8.25 -22.50
N LEU A 185 9.11 -7.68 -21.55
CA LEU A 185 9.29 -8.24 -20.20
C LEU A 185 8.56 -7.39 -19.15
N PRO A 186 7.24 -7.58 -18.96
CA PRO A 186 6.43 -6.70 -18.11
C PRO A 186 6.75 -6.83 -16.62
N LEU A 187 7.10 -8.03 -16.12
CA LEU A 187 7.41 -8.23 -14.70
C LEU A 187 8.71 -7.50 -14.28
N PRO A 188 9.85 -7.66 -15.00
CA PRO A 188 11.03 -6.85 -14.73
C PRO A 188 10.81 -5.35 -14.89
N ALA A 189 10.04 -4.93 -15.90
CA ALA A 189 9.68 -3.52 -16.08
C ALA A 189 8.90 -2.98 -14.88
N TYR A 190 7.96 -3.77 -14.33
CA TYR A 190 7.21 -3.40 -13.12
C TYR A 190 8.12 -3.20 -11.90
N GLU A 191 9.11 -4.07 -11.69
CA GLU A 191 10.06 -3.93 -10.58
C GLU A 191 10.87 -2.63 -10.67
N ARG A 192 11.23 -2.20 -11.89
CA ARG A 192 11.90 -0.92 -12.12
C ARG A 192 11.00 0.26 -11.80
N ILE A 193 9.73 0.19 -12.22
CA ILE A 193 8.73 1.22 -11.87
C ILE A 193 8.53 1.28 -10.35
N LEU A 194 8.47 0.15 -9.65
CA LEU A 194 8.36 0.13 -8.19
C LEU A 194 9.54 0.85 -7.53
N LYS A 195 10.77 0.63 -7.99
CA LYS A 195 11.95 1.35 -7.49
C LYS A 195 11.86 2.85 -7.77
N ALA A 196 11.49 3.24 -8.99
CA ALA A 196 11.34 4.65 -9.37
C ALA A 196 10.24 5.35 -8.54
N ALA A 197 9.07 4.74 -8.44
CA ALA A 197 7.88 5.33 -7.82
C ALA A 197 7.91 5.29 -6.29
N LYS A 198 8.29 4.14 -5.68
CA LYS A 198 8.22 3.98 -4.23
C LYS A 198 9.48 4.42 -3.51
N HIS A 199 10.65 4.28 -4.12
CA HIS A 199 11.92 4.60 -3.47
C HIS A 199 12.38 5.99 -3.88
N SER A 200 12.67 6.22 -5.17
CA SER A 200 13.22 7.49 -5.62
C SER A 200 12.24 8.65 -5.47
N PHE A 201 11.03 8.53 -6.02
CA PHE A 201 10.05 9.62 -6.00
C PHE A 201 9.57 9.96 -4.58
N ASN A 202 9.26 8.97 -3.74
CA ASN A 202 8.83 9.25 -2.36
C ASN A 202 9.94 9.89 -1.52
N LEU A 203 11.21 9.48 -1.68
CA LEU A 203 12.33 10.12 -0.99
C LEU A 203 12.54 11.56 -1.46
N LEU A 204 12.43 11.81 -2.76
CA LEU A 204 12.49 13.16 -3.31
C LEU A 204 11.34 14.06 -2.80
N ASP A 205 10.13 13.52 -2.67
CA ASP A 205 8.96 14.21 -2.08
C ASP A 205 9.20 14.49 -0.58
N ALA A 206 9.73 13.52 0.17
CA ALA A 206 10.06 13.66 1.60
C ALA A 206 11.15 14.73 1.84
N ARG A 207 12.18 14.79 0.98
CA ARG A 207 13.21 15.84 0.98
C ARG A 207 12.68 17.21 0.54
N LYS A 208 11.41 17.31 0.13
CA LYS A 208 10.80 18.52 -0.46
C LYS A 208 11.62 19.07 -1.63
N ALA A 209 12.30 18.19 -2.35
CA ALA A 209 13.15 18.54 -3.48
C ALA A 209 12.36 18.76 -4.78
N ILE A 210 11.08 18.39 -4.79
CA ILE A 210 10.19 18.48 -5.95
C ILE A 210 9.10 19.52 -5.67
N SER A 211 8.93 20.48 -6.59
CA SER A 211 7.80 21.42 -6.53
C SER A 211 6.46 20.76 -6.84
N VAL A 212 5.34 21.38 -6.45
CA VAL A 212 3.98 20.86 -6.71
C VAL A 212 3.77 20.55 -8.21
N THR A 213 4.28 21.40 -9.09
CA THR A 213 4.17 21.23 -10.55
C THR A 213 5.01 20.05 -11.05
N GLU A 214 6.24 19.91 -10.56
CA GLU A 214 7.11 18.78 -10.92
C GLU A 214 6.55 17.46 -10.40
N ARG A 215 5.95 17.47 -9.20
CA ARG A 215 5.31 16.30 -8.60
C ARG A 215 4.23 15.74 -9.52
N GLN A 216 3.38 16.59 -10.08
CA GLN A 216 2.36 16.18 -11.06
C GLN A 216 2.99 15.57 -12.32
N ARG A 217 4.09 16.14 -12.82
CA ARG A 217 4.83 15.60 -13.97
C ARG A 217 5.39 14.20 -13.69
N TYR A 218 6.01 14.00 -12.53
CA TYR A 218 6.54 12.70 -12.11
C TYR A 218 5.43 11.66 -11.95
N ILE A 219 4.31 12.02 -11.33
CA ILE A 219 3.14 11.13 -11.21
C ILE A 219 2.64 10.70 -12.60
N LEU A 220 2.56 11.63 -13.56
CA LEU A 220 2.12 11.31 -14.92
C LEU A 220 3.10 10.38 -15.65
N ARG A 221 4.42 10.58 -15.49
CA ARG A 221 5.46 9.68 -16.03
C ARG A 221 5.30 8.26 -15.50
N ILE A 222 5.21 8.11 -14.17
CA ILE A 222 5.02 6.82 -13.50
C ILE A 222 3.72 6.16 -13.97
N ARG A 223 2.63 6.93 -14.06
CA ARG A 223 1.32 6.43 -14.51
C ARG A 223 1.38 5.91 -15.94
N THR A 224 2.08 6.60 -16.83
CA THR A 224 2.24 6.20 -18.24
C THR A 224 2.97 4.87 -18.35
N LEU A 225 4.08 4.72 -17.61
CA LEU A 225 4.84 3.47 -17.56
C LEU A 225 4.02 2.33 -16.95
N THR A 226 3.31 2.60 -15.86
CA THR A 226 2.49 1.58 -15.17
C THR A 226 1.37 1.09 -16.07
N LYS A 227 0.73 1.98 -16.83
CA LYS A 227 -0.27 1.61 -17.83
C LYS A 227 0.32 0.73 -18.93
N ALA A 228 1.47 1.10 -19.49
CA ALA A 228 2.14 0.30 -20.51
C ALA A 228 2.53 -1.11 -20.00
N VAL A 229 3.01 -1.20 -18.76
CA VAL A 229 3.28 -2.50 -18.10
C VAL A 229 2.01 -3.32 -17.94
N ALA A 230 0.90 -2.70 -17.51
CA ALA A 230 -0.37 -3.40 -17.33
C ALA A 230 -0.91 -3.95 -18.66
N GLU A 231 -0.84 -3.15 -19.74
CA GLU A 231 -1.23 -3.56 -21.09
C GLU A 231 -0.35 -4.70 -21.61
N ALA A 232 0.97 -4.59 -21.48
CA ALA A 232 1.91 -5.64 -21.89
C ALA A 232 1.71 -6.94 -21.09
N TYR A 233 1.47 -6.84 -19.78
CA TYR A 233 1.15 -8.00 -18.95
C TYR A 233 -0.16 -8.64 -19.35
N TYR A 234 -1.21 -7.84 -19.59
CA TYR A 234 -2.50 -8.34 -20.05
C TYR A 234 -2.36 -9.09 -21.38
N ALA A 235 -1.70 -8.50 -22.37
CA ALA A 235 -1.46 -9.14 -23.68
C ALA A 235 -0.69 -10.45 -23.55
N SER A 236 0.34 -10.50 -22.69
CA SER A 236 1.08 -11.72 -22.40
C SER A 236 0.19 -12.82 -21.78
N ARG A 237 -0.74 -12.46 -20.90
CA ARG A 237 -1.68 -13.41 -20.28
C ARG A 237 -2.79 -13.84 -21.24
N GLU A 238 -3.23 -12.94 -22.12
CA GLU A 238 -4.20 -13.22 -23.18
C GLU A 238 -3.64 -14.20 -24.21
N ALA A 239 -2.37 -14.02 -24.63
CA ALA A 239 -1.68 -14.96 -25.51
C ALA A 239 -1.56 -16.37 -24.90
N LEU A 240 -1.55 -16.48 -23.57
CA LEU A 240 -1.57 -17.75 -22.83
C LEU A 240 -3.00 -18.28 -22.57
N GLY A 241 -4.04 -17.59 -23.05
CA GLY A 241 -5.45 -17.97 -22.86
C GLY A 241 -5.95 -17.82 -21.42
N PHE A 242 -5.37 -16.93 -20.62
CA PHE A 242 -5.71 -16.71 -19.20
C PHE A 242 -5.76 -18.00 -18.36
N PRO A 243 -4.62 -18.69 -18.15
CA PRO A 243 -4.58 -20.02 -17.54
C PRO A 243 -5.12 -20.09 -16.09
N MET A 244 -5.35 -18.95 -15.43
CA MET A 244 -5.90 -18.86 -14.07
C MET A 244 -7.36 -18.38 -14.02
N CYS A 245 -8.01 -18.19 -15.16
CA CYS A 245 -9.41 -17.76 -15.27
C CYS A 245 -10.37 -18.91 -15.63
N ASN A 246 -9.94 -20.16 -15.51
CA ASN A 246 -10.81 -21.31 -15.79
C ASN A 246 -12.00 -21.34 -14.82
N LYS A 247 -13.21 -21.41 -15.40
CA LYS A 247 -14.50 -21.40 -14.69
C LYS A 247 -14.83 -22.70 -13.95
N ASP A 248 -13.99 -23.73 -14.07
CA ASP A 248 -14.26 -25.09 -13.60
C ASP A 248 -13.56 -25.45 -12.27
N LYS A 249 -13.18 -24.45 -11.44
CA LYS A 249 -12.71 -24.68 -10.07
C LYS A 249 -13.38 -23.73 -9.08
#